data_AF-L0I5C8-F1
#
_entry.id   AF-L0I5C8-F1
#
_cell.length_a   1.000
_cell.length_b   1.000
_cell.length_c   1.000
_cell.angle_alpha   90.00
_cell.angle_beta   90.00
_cell.angle_gamma   90.00
#
_symmetry.space_group_name_H-M   'P 1'
#
loop_
_entity.id
_entity.type
_entity.pdbx_description
1 polymer ?
#
loop_
_entity_poly.entity_id
_entity_poly.type
_entity_poly.pdbx_seq_one_letter_code
_entity_poly.pdbx_strand_id
1 'polypeptide(L)' 'MTPSDRQLHALYLLGIALNAIGLAYAIDSGEYLFAGTFVLILVYIVFRFRLTR' A
#
# COMPACT_ATOMS: atom_id res chain seq x y z
N MET A 1 -19.66 -1.96 -14.05
CA MET A 1 -18.41 -2.18 -14.79
C MET A 1 -17.40 -2.76 -13.82
N THR A 2 -17.03 -4.03 -13.97
CA THR A 2 -15.92 -4.61 -13.22
C THR A 2 -14.61 -4.04 -13.77
N PRO A 3 -13.66 -3.60 -12.93
CA PRO A 3 -12.37 -3.13 -13.41
C PRO A 3 -11.67 -4.24 -14.18
N SER A 4 -11.03 -3.90 -15.30
CA SER A 4 -10.14 -4.84 -15.98
C SER A 4 -8.95 -5.20 -15.07
N ASP A 5 -8.38 -6.40 -15.23
CA ASP A 5 -7.25 -6.85 -14.42
C ASP A 5 -6.08 -5.86 -14.43
N ARG A 6 -5.88 -5.16 -15.56
CA ARG A 6 -4.88 -4.11 -15.71
C ARG A 6 -5.17 -2.88 -14.86
N GLN A 7 -6.43 -2.47 -14.76
CA GLN A 7 -6.86 -1.37 -13.87
C GLN A 7 -6.73 -1.78 -12.40
N LEU A 8 -7.07 -3.03 -12.07
CA LEU A 8 -6.92 -3.56 -10.72
C LEU A 8 -5.45 -3.56 -10.29
N HIS A 9 -4.55 -3.99 -11.17
CA HIS A 9 -3.10 -3.96 -10.95
C HIS A 9 -2.56 -2.52 -10.78
N ALA A 10 -3.02 -1.58 -11.60
CA ALA A 10 -2.64 -0.17 -11.47
C ALA A 10 -3.08 0.43 -10.12
N LEU A 11 -4.28 0.07 -9.63
CA LEU A 11 -4.77 0.48 -8.32
C LEU A 11 -3.92 -0.09 -7.18
N TYR A 12 -3.49 -1.35 -7.28
CA TYR A 12 -2.57 -1.94 -6.29
C TYR A 12 -1.22 -1.22 -6.26
N LEU A 13 -0.63 -0.95 -7.42
CA LEU A 13 0.63 -0.20 -7.53
C LEU A 13 0.50 1.21 -6.93
N LEU A 14 -0.60 1.91 -7.23
CA LEU A 14 -0.87 3.22 -6.67
C LEU A 14 -1.01 3.16 -5.15
N GLY A 15 -1.76 2.19 -4.62
CA GLY A 15 -1.91 1.98 -3.17
C GLY A 15 -0.58 1.73 -2.48
N ILE A 16 0.29 0.90 -3.07
CA ILE A 16 1.64 0.64 -2.55
C ILE A 16 2.47 1.92 -2.53
N ALA A 17 2.48 2.68 -3.64
CA ALA A 17 3.27 3.90 -3.75
C ALA A 17 2.83 4.95 -2.72
N LEU A 18 1.53 5.19 -2.58
CA LEU A 18 0.98 6.17 -1.64
C LEU A 18 1.27 5.78 -0.18
N ASN A 19 1.11 4.50 0.19
CA ASN A 19 1.42 4.05 1.55
C ASN A 19 2.92 4.10 1.85
N ALA A 20 3.79 3.86 0.87
CA ALA A 20 5.23 4.00 1.05
C ALA A 20 5.65 5.45 1.31
N ILE A 21 5.04 6.41 0.60
CA ILE A 21 5.26 7.85 0.85
C ILE A 21 4.75 8.23 2.24
N GLY A 22 3.54 7.79 2.61
CA GLY A 22 2.98 8.03 3.94
C GLY A 22 3.86 7.45 5.07
N LEU A 23 4.40 6.25 4.86
CA LEU A 23 5.34 5.63 5.79
C LEU A 23 6.62 6.46 5.96
N ALA A 24 7.22 6.91 4.85
CA ALA A 24 8.43 7.72 4.89
C ALA A 24 8.19 9.02 5.68
N TYR A 25 7.07 9.69 5.43
CA TYR A 25 6.67 10.88 6.18
C TYR A 25 6.44 10.60 7.67
N ALA A 26 5.71 9.54 8.01
CA ALA A 26 5.42 9.19 9.39
C ALA A 26 6.68 8.80 10.19
N ILE A 27 7.67 8.19 9.53
CA ILE A 27 8.98 7.92 10.13
C ILE A 27 9.74 9.24 10.37
N ASP A 28 9.78 10.11 9.36
CA ASP A 28 10.47 11.41 9.44
C ASP A 28 9.87 12.33 10.51
N SER A 29 8.54 12.31 10.69
CA SER A 29 7.85 13.08 11.73
C SER A 29 7.87 12.43 13.13
N GLY A 30 8.42 11.22 13.28
CA GLY A 30 8.44 10.48 14.54
C GLY A 30 7.08 9.90 14.97
N GLU A 31 6.11 9.84 14.05
CA GLU A 31 4.76 9.35 14.25
C GLU A 31 4.68 7.81 14.14
N TYR A 32 5.32 7.11 15.08
CA TYR A 32 5.48 5.64 15.00
C TYR A 32 4.16 4.85 14.98
N LEU A 33 3.08 5.35 15.56
CA LEU A 33 1.77 4.71 15.51
C LEU A 33 1.19 4.71 14.08
N PHE A 34 1.33 5.84 13.37
CA PHE A 34 0.91 5.96 11.98
C PHE A 34 1.84 5.17 11.06
N ALA A 35 3.16 5.21 11.30
CA ALA A 35 4.13 4.39 10.58
C ALA A 35 3.80 2.89 10.68
N GLY A 36 3.47 2.40 11.87
CA GLY A 36 3.02 1.01 12.07
C GLY A 36 1.80 0.65 11.23
N THR A 37 0.83 1.57 11.13
CA THR A 37 -0.37 1.39 10.30
C THR A 37 -0.01 1.28 8.81
N PHE A 38 0.86 2.16 8.29
CA PHE A 38 1.32 2.09 6.91
C PHE A 38 2.06 0.79 6.60
N VAL A 39 2.91 0.30 7.51
CA VAL A 39 3.59 -1.00 7.37
C VAL A 39 2.57 -2.13 7.25
N LEU A 40 1.56 -2.18 8.12
CA LEU A 40 0.52 -3.20 8.08
C LEU A 40 -0.25 -3.19 6.76
N ILE A 41 -0.62 -2.00 6.28
CA ILE A 41 -1.33 -1.84 4.99
C ILE A 41 -0.44 -2.31 3.83
N LEU A 42 0.83 -1.92 3.81
CA LEU A 42 1.79 -2.35 2.78
C LEU A 42 1.94 -3.87 2.76
N VAL A 43 2.12 -4.49 3.93
CA VAL A 43 2.23 -5.96 4.04
C VAL A 43 0.97 -6.65 3.53
N TYR A 44 -0.21 -6.17 3.92
CA TYR A 44 -1.48 -6.72 3.46
C TYR A 44 -1.62 -6.61 1.94
N ILE A 45 -1.35 -5.43 1.37
CA ILE A 45 -1.50 -5.18 -0.06
C ILE A 45 -0.53 -6.05 -0.85
N VAL A 46 0.74 -6.15 -0.43
CA VAL A 46 1.75 -6.99 -1.09
C VAL A 46 1.34 -8.46 -1.06
N PHE A 47 0.87 -8.94 0.09
CA PHE A 47 0.42 -10.32 0.24
C PHE A 47 -0.81 -10.61 -0.64
N ARG A 48 -1.79 -9.71 -0.65
CA ARG A 48 -2.98 -9.81 -1.49
C ARG A 48 -2.65 -9.77 -2.98
N PHE A 49 -1.71 -8.90 -3.36
CA PHE A 49 -1.24 -8.77 -4.73
C PHE A 49 -0.59 -10.08 -5.21
N ARG A 50 0.21 -10.74 -4.36
CA ARG A 50 0.79 -12.05 -4.69
C ARG A 50 -0.25 -13.16 -4.81
N LEU A 51 -1.33 -13.12 -4.03
CA LEU A 51 -2.42 -14.11 -4.09
C LEU A 51 -3.33 -13.93 -5.32
N THR A 52 -3.39 -12.71 -5.86
CA THR A 52 -4.21 -12.38 -7.05
C THR A 52 -3.48 -12.72 -8.36
N ARG A 53 -2.22 -13.17 -8.27
CA ARG A 53 -1.34 -13.53 -9.39
C ARG A 53 -1.36 -15.04 -9.61
#